data_AF-A0A2V7YIT8-F1
#
_entry.id   AF-A0A2V7YIT8-F1
#
_cell.length_a   1.000
_cell.length_b   1.000
_cell.length_c   1.000
_cell.angle_alpha   90.00
_cell.angle_beta   90.00
_cell.angle_gamma   90.00
#
_symmetry.space_group_name_H-M   'P 1'
#
loop_
_entity.id
_entity.type
_entity.pdbx_description
1 polymer ?
#
loop_
_entity_poly.entity_id
_entity_poly.type
_entity_poly.pdbx_seq_one_letter_code
_entity_poly.pdbx_strand_id
1 'polypeptide(L)'
;MALTPQGGVVLQLASDWQFETTAAYRIYRDQPLVPDFLPTLFEQRDLCEQGSASCYQMNLTHKVGNDDSLTFGAAQRKVGDTLRLYFSDDFFDRTESLYLVRGDKLPELRFGFQHKVSPKVTTKLDASMASGGGGLFLASDGLPYQNKVRYLVTSLDTQFLGTSTGVFVAFHHLEQQLDPVGMGRP
;
A
#
# COMPACT_ATOMS: atom_id res chain seq x y z
N MET A 1 0.72 23.34 7.58
CA MET A 1 -0.71 23.01 7.70
C MET A 1 -1.16 22.48 6.35
N ALA A 2 -1.55 21.21 6.29
CA ALA A 2 -2.09 20.58 5.09
C ALA A 2 -3.54 20.16 5.38
N LEU A 3 -4.43 20.36 4.41
CA LEU A 3 -5.82 19.93 4.48
C LEU A 3 -5.97 18.72 3.55
N THR A 4 -6.55 17.63 4.05
CA THR A 4 -6.80 16.42 3.28
C THR A 4 -8.30 16.10 3.30
N PRO A 5 -9.13 16.69 2.41
CA PRO A 5 -10.48 16.17 2.19
C PRO A 5 -10.43 14.69 1.78
N GLN A 6 -11.25 13.89 2.44
CA GLN A 6 -11.46 12.49 2.11
C GLN A 6 -12.94 12.14 2.20
N GLY A 7 -13.37 11.20 1.38
CA GLY A 7 -14.73 10.69 1.37
C GLY A 7 -14.80 9.33 0.71
N GLY A 8 -15.87 8.61 0.98
CA GLY A 8 -16.09 7.29 0.42
C GLY A 8 -17.56 6.90 0.43
N VAL A 9 -17.88 5.88 -0.35
CA VAL A 9 -19.21 5.29 -0.44
C VAL A 9 -19.07 3.79 -0.29
N VAL A 10 -19.90 3.21 0.56
CA VAL A 10 -20.07 1.76 0.70
C VAL A 10 -21.48 1.41 0.23
N LEU A 11 -21.57 0.52 -0.74
CA LEU A 11 -22.83 0.03 -1.31
C LEU A 11 -22.95 -1.47 -1.05
N GLN A 12 -24.04 -1.89 -0.42
CA GLN A 12 -24.47 -3.28 -0.44
C GLN A 12 -25.24 -3.51 -1.75
N LEU A 13 -24.65 -4.26 -2.67
CA LEU A 13 -25.25 -4.54 -3.98
C LEU A 13 -26.24 -5.71 -3.90
N ALA A 14 -25.94 -6.68 -3.03
CA ALA A 14 -26.76 -7.85 -2.74
C ALA A 14 -26.53 -8.29 -1.28
N SER A 15 -27.12 -9.40 -0.85
CA SER A 15 -26.88 -9.97 0.49
C SER A 15 -25.42 -10.43 0.70
N ASP A 16 -24.72 -10.71 -0.40
CA ASP A 16 -23.38 -11.30 -0.45
C ASP A 16 -22.34 -10.38 -1.10
N TRP A 17 -22.72 -9.28 -1.74
CA TRP A 17 -21.79 -8.36 -2.41
C TRP A 17 -21.76 -6.98 -1.77
N GLN A 18 -20.55 -6.53 -1.44
CA GLN A 18 -20.27 -5.17 -0.99
C GLN A 18 -19.26 -4.51 -1.92
N PHE A 19 -19.58 -3.30 -2.37
CA PHE A 19 -18.67 -2.42 -3.09
C PHE A 19 -18.30 -1.23 -2.20
N GLU A 20 -17.03 -0.88 -2.17
CA GLU A 20 -16.51 0.28 -1.45
C GLU A 20 -15.62 1.09 -2.38
N THR A 21 -15.78 2.41 -2.35
CA THR A 21 -14.89 3.34 -3.05
C THR A 21 -14.51 4.48 -2.13
N THR A 22 -13.25 4.88 -2.17
CA THR A 22 -12.73 5.99 -1.38
C THR A 22 -11.87 6.90 -2.26
N ALA A 23 -11.89 8.19 -1.94
CA ALA A 23 -11.06 9.20 -2.56
C ALA A 23 -10.54 10.16 -1.50
N ALA A 24 -9.25 10.46 -1.58
CA ALA A 24 -8.58 11.44 -0.73
C ALA A 24 -7.67 12.32 -1.57
N TYR A 25 -7.60 13.59 -1.22
CA TYR A 25 -6.71 14.56 -1.87
C TYR A 25 -6.11 15.48 -0.83
N ARG A 26 -4.79 15.66 -0.84
CA ARG A 26 -4.08 16.55 0.08
C ARG A 26 -3.66 17.83 -0.64
N ILE A 27 -4.03 18.96 -0.05
CA ILE A 27 -3.65 20.30 -0.51
C ILE A 27 -2.31 20.65 0.14
N TYR A 28 -1.27 20.75 -0.68
CA TYR A 28 0.05 21.22 -0.26
C TYR A 28 0.15 22.73 -0.42
N ARG A 29 0.79 23.40 0.54
CA ARG A 29 1.46 24.68 0.25
C ARG A 29 2.80 24.35 -0.38
N ASP A 30 3.23 25.15 -1.36
CA ASP A 30 4.51 24.95 -2.02
C ASP A 30 5.62 24.78 -0.99
N GLN A 31 6.22 23.59 -0.99
CA GLN A 31 7.33 23.23 -0.13
C GLN A 31 8.51 22.85 -1.00
N PRO A 32 9.72 23.36 -0.69
CA PRO A 32 10.93 22.95 -1.40
C PRO A 32 11.16 21.44 -1.28
N LEU A 33 11.90 20.88 -2.25
CA LEU A 33 12.40 19.52 -2.17
C LEU A 33 13.47 19.47 -1.07
N VAL A 34 13.10 18.95 0.10
CA VAL A 34 14.03 18.71 1.21
C VAL A 34 14.29 17.21 1.28
N PRO A 35 15.55 16.76 1.50
CA PRO A 35 15.87 15.36 1.72
C PRO A 35 15.40 14.94 3.12
N ASP A 36 14.09 14.72 3.24
CA ASP A 36 13.42 14.20 4.43
C ASP A 36 12.47 13.07 4.00
N PHE A 37 12.19 12.14 4.92
CA PHE A 37 11.27 11.04 4.66
C PHE A 37 10.40 10.75 5.88
N LEU A 38 9.14 10.38 5.61
CA LEU A 38 8.24 9.86 6.62
C LEU A 38 8.37 8.33 6.68
N PRO A 39 8.74 7.74 7.83
CA PRO A 39 8.70 6.30 8.00
C PRO A 39 7.24 5.84 8.07
N THR A 40 6.86 4.91 7.19
CA THR A 40 5.49 4.40 7.06
C THR A 40 5.54 2.88 7.02
N LEU A 41 4.66 2.23 7.78
CA LEU A 41 4.46 0.79 7.70
C LEU A 41 3.51 0.46 6.55
N PHE A 42 3.82 -0.60 5.82
CA PHE A 42 2.95 -1.17 4.81
C PHE A 42 1.77 -1.85 5.51
N GLU A 43 0.67 -1.13 5.56
CA GLU A 43 -0.62 -1.69 5.90
C GLU A 43 -1.51 -1.54 4.66
N GLN A 44 -1.99 -2.65 4.11
CA GLN A 44 -2.73 -2.66 2.84
C GLN A 44 -3.85 -1.61 2.79
N ARG A 45 -4.48 -1.29 3.93
CA ARG A 45 -5.62 -0.37 4.00
C ARG A 45 -5.23 1.11 4.21
N ASP A 46 -4.05 1.39 4.77
CA ASP A 46 -3.79 2.71 5.40
C ASP A 46 -2.83 3.61 4.62
N LEU A 47 -2.18 3.09 3.57
CA LEU A 47 -1.20 3.85 2.81
C LEU A 47 -1.77 5.07 2.06
N CYS A 48 -3.09 5.17 1.95
CA CYS A 48 -3.74 6.31 1.32
C CYS A 48 -3.89 7.51 2.26
N GLU A 49 -3.92 7.26 3.57
CA GLU A 49 -3.94 8.32 4.58
C GLU A 49 -2.54 8.87 4.85
N GLN A 50 -1.51 8.05 4.62
CA GLN A 50 -0.13 8.39 4.91
C GLN A 50 0.61 8.95 3.69
N GLY A 51 0.97 10.23 3.74
CA GLY A 51 1.92 10.84 2.80
C GLY A 51 1.49 10.93 1.33
N SER A 52 0.22 10.64 1.03
CA SER A 52 -0.34 10.70 -0.31
C SER A 52 -0.74 12.13 -0.68
N ALA A 53 -0.48 12.53 -1.93
CA ALA A 53 -1.08 13.72 -2.52
C ALA A 53 -2.50 13.47 -3.03
N SER A 54 -2.72 12.30 -3.61
CA SER A 54 -4.05 11.84 -3.97
C SER A 54 -4.09 10.33 -3.85
N CYS A 55 -5.21 9.80 -3.40
CA CYS A 55 -5.47 8.38 -3.46
C CYS A 55 -6.91 8.11 -3.86
N TYR A 56 -7.09 7.12 -4.73
CA TYR A 56 -8.38 6.57 -5.12
C TYR A 56 -8.33 5.08 -4.90
N GLN A 57 -9.32 4.50 -4.21
CA GLN A 57 -9.41 3.06 -3.98
C GLN A 57 -10.80 2.54 -4.31
N MET A 58 -10.84 1.29 -4.76
CA MET A 58 -12.07 0.55 -4.97
C MET A 58 -11.87 -0.86 -4.43
N ASN A 59 -12.81 -1.34 -3.62
CA ASN A 59 -12.83 -2.70 -3.11
C ASN A 59 -14.17 -3.36 -3.47
N LEU A 60 -14.12 -4.60 -3.90
CA LEU A 60 -15.28 -5.45 -4.12
C LEU A 60 -15.13 -6.69 -3.25
N THR A 61 -16.09 -6.90 -2.36
CA THR A 61 -16.12 -8.04 -1.44
C THR A 61 -17.31 -8.93 -1.76
N HIS A 62 -17.06 -10.22 -1.94
CA HIS A 62 -18.06 -11.26 -2.07
C HIS A 62 -18.02 -12.18 -0.85
N LYS A 63 -19.15 -12.36 -0.18
CA LYS A 63 -19.31 -13.34 0.90
C LYS A 63 -19.81 -14.65 0.30
N VAL A 64 -19.06 -15.72 0.52
CA VAL A 64 -19.44 -17.06 0.03
C VAL A 64 -19.94 -17.85 1.24
N GLY A 65 -21.27 -17.95 1.37
CA GLY A 65 -21.89 -18.51 2.57
C GLY A 65 -21.68 -17.63 3.81
N ASN A 66 -21.56 -18.26 4.98
CA ASN A 66 -21.46 -17.54 6.25
C ASN A 66 -20.02 -17.33 6.73
N ASP A 67 -19.08 -18.08 6.16
CA ASP A 67 -17.77 -18.31 6.77
C ASP A 67 -16.61 -17.82 5.88
N ASP A 68 -16.90 -17.52 4.60
CA ASP A 68 -15.88 -17.18 3.62
C ASP A 68 -16.14 -15.80 3.02
N SER A 69 -15.06 -15.08 2.74
CA SER A 69 -15.12 -13.83 1.98
C SER A 69 -13.94 -13.68 1.05
N LEU A 70 -14.22 -13.19 -0.14
CA LEU A 70 -13.25 -12.87 -1.18
C LEU A 70 -13.27 -11.37 -1.41
N THR A 71 -12.12 -10.73 -1.43
CA THR A 71 -11.97 -9.29 -1.64
C THR A 71 -11.01 -9.05 -2.79
N PHE A 72 -11.42 -8.21 -3.73
CA PHE A 72 -10.55 -7.67 -4.76
C PHE A 72 -10.50 -6.15 -4.58
N GLY A 73 -9.30 -5.60 -4.59
CA GLY A 73 -9.08 -4.17 -4.46
C GLY A 73 -8.19 -3.64 -5.56
N ALA A 74 -8.41 -2.38 -5.90
CA ALA A 74 -7.49 -1.60 -6.70
C ALA A 74 -7.29 -0.24 -6.04
N ALA A 75 -6.06 0.26 -6.07
CA ALA A 75 -5.74 1.58 -5.57
C ALA A 75 -4.82 2.30 -6.55
N GLN A 76 -5.04 3.61 -6.70
CA GLN A 76 -4.16 4.50 -7.42
C GLN A 76 -3.71 5.60 -6.47
N ARG A 77 -2.43 5.59 -6.10
CA ARG A 77 -1.83 6.62 -5.25
C ARG A 77 -0.92 7.53 -6.08
N LYS A 78 -0.90 8.82 -5.73
CA LYS A 78 0.19 9.74 -6.04
C LYS A 78 0.85 10.14 -4.73
N VAL A 79 2.15 9.90 -4.61
CA VAL A 79 2.94 10.20 -3.41
C VAL A 79 3.15 11.72 -3.34
N GLY A 80 2.89 12.29 -2.17
CA GLY A 80 2.98 13.73 -1.96
C GLY A 80 4.09 14.12 -0.98
N ASP A 81 4.40 13.27 -0.02
CA ASP A 81 5.58 13.37 0.84
C ASP A 81 6.49 12.17 0.55
N THR A 82 7.81 12.35 0.62
CA THR A 82 8.73 11.23 0.45
C THR A 82 8.56 10.26 1.63
N LEU A 83 8.34 8.98 1.34
CA LEU A 83 8.07 7.94 2.31
C LEU A 83 9.16 6.89 2.27
N ARG A 84 9.52 6.38 3.45
CA ARG A 84 10.23 5.11 3.56
C ARG A 84 9.26 4.06 4.06
N LEU A 85 8.88 3.17 3.16
CA LEU A 85 7.87 2.15 3.35
C LEU A 85 8.51 0.87 3.86
N TYR A 86 8.13 0.43 5.06
CA TYR A 86 8.61 -0.79 5.70
C TYR A 86 7.54 -1.88 5.66
N PHE A 87 7.95 -3.13 5.47
CA PHE A 87 7.04 -4.27 5.30
C PHE A 87 6.99 -5.21 6.52
N SER A 88 7.78 -4.91 7.55
CA SER A 88 7.77 -5.60 8.83
C SER A 88 7.76 -4.58 9.96
N ASP A 89 7.02 -4.88 11.03
CA ASP A 89 7.00 -4.11 12.27
C ASP A 89 8.22 -4.43 13.14
N ASP A 90 8.79 -5.64 13.01
CA ASP A 90 10.03 -6.06 13.66
C ASP A 90 11.19 -5.16 13.22
N PHE A 91 11.80 -4.50 14.20
CA PHE A 91 12.94 -3.62 14.02
C PHE A 91 14.13 -4.31 13.31
N PHE A 92 14.33 -5.61 13.55
CA PHE A 92 15.44 -6.36 12.97
C PHE A 92 15.20 -6.73 11.49
N ASP A 93 13.94 -6.77 11.04
CA ASP A 93 13.55 -7.04 9.64
C ASP A 93 13.35 -5.77 8.80
N ARG A 94 13.58 -4.58 9.39
CA ARG A 94 13.48 -3.27 8.67
C ARG A 94 14.55 -3.05 7.60
N THR A 95 15.37 -4.05 7.31
CA THR A 95 16.30 -4.02 6.16
C THR A 95 15.54 -3.97 4.83
N GLU A 96 14.32 -4.49 4.79
CA GLU A 96 13.45 -4.46 3.61
C GLU A 96 12.55 -3.23 3.63
N SER A 97 12.90 -2.22 2.80
CA SER A 97 12.10 -1.01 2.66
C SER A 97 12.16 -0.46 1.24
N LEU A 98 11.10 0.24 0.84
CA LEU A 98 11.06 0.99 -0.41
C LEU A 98 11.02 2.49 -0.13
N TYR A 99 11.77 3.26 -0.91
CA TYR A 99 11.64 4.71 -0.91
C TYR A 99 10.65 5.12 -1.99
N LEU A 100 9.57 5.77 -1.56
CA LEU A 100 8.59 6.40 -2.43
C LEU A 100 8.84 7.91 -2.39
N VAL A 101 9.02 8.55 -3.52
CA VAL A 101 9.36 9.98 -3.59
C VAL A 101 8.18 10.80 -4.06
N ARG A 102 8.17 12.09 -3.71
CA ARG A 102 7.13 13.03 -4.15
C ARG A 102 6.94 12.95 -5.67
N GLY A 103 5.68 12.75 -6.09
CA GLY A 103 5.29 12.63 -7.49
C GLY A 103 5.15 11.19 -7.99
N ASP A 104 5.65 10.19 -7.26
CA ASP A 104 5.48 8.78 -7.64
C ASP A 104 4.01 8.42 -7.80
N LYS A 105 3.68 7.76 -8.90
CA LYS A 105 2.37 7.17 -9.14
C LYS A 105 2.47 5.68 -8.91
N LEU A 106 1.58 5.16 -8.07
CA LEU A 106 1.59 3.78 -7.66
C LEU A 106 0.20 3.16 -7.84
N PRO A 107 -0.07 2.54 -9.00
CA PRO A 107 -1.19 1.63 -9.15
C PRO A 107 -0.90 0.34 -8.37
N GLU A 108 -1.90 -0.13 -7.63
CA GLU A 108 -1.82 -1.31 -6.78
C GLU A 108 -3.06 -2.17 -6.98
N LEU A 109 -2.85 -3.49 -7.05
CA LEU A 109 -3.89 -4.51 -7.05
C LEU A 109 -3.81 -5.30 -5.75
N ARG A 110 -4.98 -5.61 -5.18
CA ARG A 110 -5.12 -6.26 -3.89
C ARG A 110 -6.06 -7.45 -4.00
N PHE A 111 -5.71 -8.50 -3.28
CA PHE A 111 -6.50 -9.69 -3.14
C PHE A 111 -6.57 -10.04 -1.66
N GLY A 112 -7.76 -10.43 -1.20
CA GLY A 112 -7.99 -10.93 0.14
C GLY A 112 -8.90 -12.14 0.08
N PHE A 113 -8.59 -13.17 0.83
CA PHE A 113 -9.44 -14.33 1.03
C PHE A 113 -9.46 -14.69 2.51
N GLN A 114 -10.64 -14.77 3.07
CA GLN A 114 -10.85 -15.22 4.44
C GLN A 114 -11.70 -16.47 4.41
N HIS A 115 -11.30 -17.47 5.17
CA HIS A 115 -12.00 -18.75 5.29
C HIS A 115 -11.98 -19.23 6.73
N LYS A 116 -13.13 -19.66 7.22
CA LYS A 116 -13.25 -20.28 8.54
C LYS A 116 -13.10 -21.79 8.42
N VAL A 117 -11.87 -22.27 8.61
CA VAL A 117 -11.50 -23.69 8.53
C VAL A 117 -12.30 -24.55 9.52
N SER A 118 -12.57 -24.02 10.72
CA SER A 118 -13.41 -24.67 11.73
C SER A 118 -14.02 -23.63 12.68
N PRO A 119 -14.99 -23.98 13.56
CA PRO A 119 -15.57 -23.04 14.51
C PRO A 119 -14.56 -22.25 15.37
N LYS A 120 -13.34 -22.75 15.53
CA LYS A 120 -12.26 -22.14 16.31
C LYS A 120 -11.02 -21.75 15.49
N VAL A 121 -11.06 -21.87 14.16
CA VAL A 121 -9.90 -21.58 13.31
C VAL A 121 -10.35 -20.74 12.11
N THR A 122 -9.76 -19.56 11.99
CA THR A 122 -9.96 -18.66 10.85
C THR A 122 -8.63 -18.40 10.19
N THR A 123 -8.61 -18.44 8.86
CA THR A 123 -7.43 -18.15 8.05
C THR A 123 -7.73 -17.00 7.11
N LYS A 124 -6.78 -16.09 6.98
CA LYS A 124 -6.81 -14.95 6.06
C LYS A 124 -5.56 -14.98 5.19
N LEU A 125 -5.74 -14.93 3.89
CA LEU A 125 -4.71 -14.76 2.88
C LEU A 125 -4.90 -13.38 2.27
N ASP A 126 -3.88 -12.54 2.34
CA ASP A 126 -3.87 -11.24 1.68
C ASP A 126 -2.67 -11.14 0.74
N ALA A 127 -2.87 -10.56 -0.44
CA ALA A 127 -1.81 -10.25 -1.38
C ALA A 127 -1.97 -8.84 -1.95
N SER A 128 -0.85 -8.13 -2.10
CA SER A 128 -0.79 -6.82 -2.74
C SER A 128 0.35 -6.75 -3.74
N MET A 129 0.07 -6.19 -4.91
CA MET A 129 1.03 -6.02 -5.98
C MET A 129 0.97 -4.58 -6.48
N ALA A 130 2.11 -3.90 -6.56
CA ALA A 130 2.19 -2.59 -7.18
C ALA A 130 3.43 -2.47 -8.07
N SER A 131 3.32 -1.67 -9.12
CA SER A 131 4.44 -1.29 -9.99
C SER A 131 4.24 0.15 -10.43
N GLY A 132 5.19 1.02 -10.11
CA GLY A 132 5.03 2.45 -10.30
C GLY A 132 6.32 3.23 -10.13
N GLY A 133 6.18 4.50 -9.76
CA GLY A 133 7.27 5.46 -9.62
C GLY A 133 7.01 6.71 -10.45
N GLY A 134 8.09 7.29 -10.98
CA GLY A 134 8.08 8.45 -11.86
C GLY A 134 8.31 9.79 -11.16
N GLY A 135 8.30 9.82 -9.83
CA GLY A 135 8.71 10.97 -9.03
C GLY A 135 10.22 11.19 -9.10
N LEU A 136 10.62 12.43 -8.84
CA LEU A 136 12.01 12.86 -8.91
C LEU A 136 12.53 13.17 -7.51
N PHE A 137 13.75 12.73 -7.23
CA PHE A 137 14.47 13.17 -6.04
C PHE A 137 15.86 13.66 -6.44
N LEU A 138 16.38 14.61 -5.66
CA LEU A 138 17.75 15.08 -5.78
C LEU A 138 18.62 14.19 -4.90
N ALA A 139 19.57 13.49 -5.51
CA ALA A 139 20.56 12.73 -4.79
C ALA A 139 21.62 13.67 -4.19
N SER A 140 22.48 13.13 -3.33
CA SER A 140 23.55 13.87 -2.65
C SER A 140 24.60 14.46 -3.60
N ASP A 141 24.67 13.96 -4.84
CA ASP A 141 25.50 14.50 -5.92
C ASP A 141 24.89 15.72 -6.63
N GLY A 142 23.68 16.13 -6.22
CA GLY A 142 22.94 17.24 -6.82
C GLY A 142 22.26 16.90 -8.14
N LEU A 143 22.32 15.63 -8.59
CA LEU A 143 21.67 15.19 -9.83
C LEU A 143 20.24 14.68 -9.55
N PRO A 144 19.30 14.94 -10.47
CA PRO A 144 17.95 14.40 -10.36
C PRO A 144 17.90 12.94 -10.79
N TYR A 145 17.22 12.11 -10.01
CA TYR A 145 16.95 10.72 -10.32
C TYR A 145 15.45 10.46 -10.32
N GLN A 146 14.98 9.66 -11.27
CA GLN A 146 13.62 9.17 -11.34
C GLN A 146 13.50 7.84 -10.61
N ASN A 147 12.54 7.76 -9.71
CA ASN A 147 12.30 6.55 -8.94
C ASN A 147 11.44 5.56 -9.72
N LYS A 148 11.73 4.27 -9.60
CA LYS A 148 10.90 3.16 -10.06
C LYS A 148 10.82 2.14 -8.94
N VAL A 149 9.60 1.72 -8.64
CA VAL A 149 9.33 0.80 -7.52
C VAL A 149 8.38 -0.29 -7.96
N ARG A 150 8.62 -1.50 -7.47
CA ARG A 150 7.72 -2.62 -7.61
C ARG A 150 7.72 -3.43 -6.33
N TYR A 151 6.56 -3.88 -5.92
CA TYR A 151 6.47 -4.85 -4.83
C TYR A 151 5.37 -5.89 -5.06
N LEU A 152 5.60 -7.05 -4.47
CA LEU A 152 4.60 -8.07 -4.20
C LEU A 152 4.72 -8.44 -2.73
N VAL A 153 3.61 -8.31 -2.00
CA VAL A 153 3.49 -8.65 -0.58
C VAL A 153 2.37 -9.67 -0.45
N THR A 154 2.66 -10.81 0.14
CA THR A 154 1.67 -11.84 0.43
C THR A 154 1.76 -12.23 1.89
N SER A 155 0.63 -12.38 2.57
CA SER A 155 0.57 -12.80 3.96
C SER A 155 -0.51 -13.83 4.20
N LEU A 156 -0.24 -14.75 5.12
CA LEU A 156 -1.16 -15.76 5.62
C LEU A 156 -1.22 -15.64 7.14
N ASP A 157 -2.39 -15.29 7.66
CA ASP A 157 -2.69 -15.22 9.09
C ASP A 157 -3.70 -16.31 9.45
N THR A 158 -3.33 -17.24 10.31
CA THR A 158 -4.23 -18.26 10.88
C THR A 158 -4.37 -18.05 12.38
N GLN A 159 -5.60 -17.84 12.83
CA GLN A 159 -5.92 -17.60 14.23
C GLN A 159 -6.69 -18.77 14.85
N PHE A 160 -6.21 -19.25 16.00
CA PHE A 160 -6.81 -20.32 16.79
C PHE A 160 -7.59 -19.70 17.97
N LEU A 161 -8.90 -19.49 17.78
CA LEU A 161 -9.77 -18.81 18.73
C LEU A 161 -9.87 -19.51 20.10
N GLY A 162 -9.60 -20.82 20.15
CA GLY A 162 -9.65 -21.60 21.39
C GLY A 162 -8.43 -21.41 22.31
N THR A 163 -7.30 -20.95 21.77
CA THR A 163 -6.03 -20.81 22.50
C THR A 163 -5.44 -19.41 22.41
N SER A 164 -6.10 -18.49 21.70
CA SER A 164 -5.60 -17.14 21.41
C SER A 164 -4.20 -17.13 20.79
N THR A 165 -3.88 -18.18 20.03
CA THR A 165 -2.60 -18.32 19.31
C THR A 165 -2.82 -17.99 17.84
N GLY A 166 -1.81 -17.41 17.19
CA GLY A 166 -1.81 -17.14 15.75
C GLY A 166 -0.54 -17.65 15.10
N VAL A 167 -0.63 -18.01 13.83
CA VAL A 167 0.51 -18.26 12.95
C VAL A 167 0.44 -17.25 11.82
N PHE A 168 1.47 -16.43 11.70
CA PHE A 168 1.59 -15.42 10.66
C PHE A 168 2.81 -15.73 9.80
N VAL A 169 2.62 -15.72 8.48
CA VAL A 169 3.71 -15.86 7.51
C VAL A 169 3.54 -14.78 6.46
N ALA A 170 4.61 -14.04 6.16
CA ALA A 170 4.61 -13.04 5.11
C ALA A 170 5.80 -13.25 4.16
N PHE A 171 5.58 -12.90 2.90
CA PHE A 171 6.57 -12.93 1.84
C PHE A 171 6.56 -11.58 1.13
N HIS A 172 7.74 -11.00 0.97
CA HIS A 172 7.93 -9.72 0.30
C HIS A 172 8.90 -9.92 -0.87
N HIS A 173 8.55 -9.36 -2.01
CA HIS A 173 9.45 -9.18 -3.14
C HIS A 173 9.47 -7.70 -3.48
N LEU A 174 10.59 -7.04 -3.23
CA LEU A 174 10.75 -5.59 -3.35
C LEU A 174 11.82 -5.27 -4.39
N GLU A 175 11.50 -4.40 -5.35
CA GLU A 175 12.44 -3.91 -6.35
C GLU A 175 12.39 -2.38 -6.37
N GLN A 176 13.56 -1.76 -6.37
CA GLN A 176 13.71 -0.32 -6.55
C GLN A 176 14.86 -0.02 -7.51
N GLN A 177 14.60 0.91 -8.43
CA GLN A 177 15.59 1.41 -9.38
C GLN A 177 15.54 2.94 -9.40
N LEU A 178 16.72 3.55 -9.58
CA LEU A 178 16.89 4.99 -9.62
C LEU A 178 17.61 5.34 -10.92
N ASP A 179 16.87 5.96 -11.84
CA ASP A 179 17.40 6.30 -13.16
C ASP A 179 17.78 7.78 -13.20
N PRO A 180 19.02 8.15 -13.56
CA PRO A 180 19.41 9.55 -13.67
C PRO A 180 18.62 10.27 -14.76
N VAL A 181 18.08 11.44 -14.43
CA VAL A 181 17.31 12.26 -15.38
C VAL A 181 18.25 13.19 -16.09
N GLY A 182 18.45 12.97 -17.40
CA GLY A 182 19.25 13.86 -18.25
C GLY A 182 20.58 13.30 -18.74
N MET A 183 20.85 11.99 -18.64
CA MET A 183 21.92 11.38 -19.42
C MET A 183 21.42 10.99 -20.82
N GLY A 184 21.13 12.00 -21.63
CA GLY A 184 21.32 11.84 -23.08
C GLY A 184 22.78 11.48 -23.29
N ARG A 185 23.05 10.30 -23.83
CA ARG A 185 24.40 9.95 -24.31
C ARG A 185 24.90 11.06 -25.25
N PRO A 186 26.20 11.44 -25.21
CA PRO A 186 26.81 12.05 -26.38
C PRO A 186 26.75 11.10 -27.59
#